data_AF-A0A1F9RV46-F1
#
_entry.id   AF-A0A1F9RV46-F1
#
_cell.length_a   1.000
_cell.length_b   1.000
_cell.length_c   1.000
_cell.angle_alpha   90.00
_cell.angle_beta   90.00
_cell.angle_gamma   90.00
#
_symmetry.space_group_name_H-M   'P 1'
#
loop_
_entity.id
_entity.type
_entity.pdbx_description
1 polymer ?
#
loop_
_entity_poly.entity_id
_entity_poly.type
_entity_poly.pdbx_seq_one_letter_code
_entity_poly.pdbx_strand_id
1 'polypeptide(L)' 'MSETLVVVSKVKAMVKASGFRTGGDFLDALSSRVNQIVQAAIEKVKNEGAKKTLGAEDL' A
#
# COMPACT_ATOMS: atom_id res chain seq x y z
N MET A 1 14.44 2.60 8.90
CA MET A 1 14.37 2.18 7.49
C MET A 1 12.90 2.06 7.14
N SER A 2 12.37 2.91 6.27
CA SER A 2 10.99 2.81 5.81
C SER A 2 10.91 1.63 4.85
N GLU A 3 10.20 0.57 5.23
CA GLU A 3 9.99 -0.56 4.35
C GLU A 3 9.14 -0.13 3.15
N THR A 4 9.59 -0.51 1.95
CA THR A 4 8.85 -0.24 0.72
C THR A 4 7.90 -1.40 0.43
N LEU A 5 6.60 -1.18 0.60
CA LEU A 5 5.53 -2.18 0.40
C LEU A 5 5.08 -2.30 -1.06
N VAL A 6 5.68 -1.51 -1.95
CA VAL A 6 5.34 -1.47 -3.38
C VAL A 6 6.55 -1.81 -4.23
N VAL A 7 6.32 -2.48 -5.35
CA VAL A 7 7.37 -2.78 -6.32
C VAL A 7 7.71 -1.51 -7.10
N VAL A 8 8.76 -0.81 -6.66
CA VAL A 8 9.18 0.49 -7.21
C VAL A 8 9.29 0.49 -8.73
N SER A 9 9.88 -0.55 -9.33
CA SER A 9 10.06 -0.64 -10.77
C SER A 9 8.75 -0.65 -11.54
N LYS A 10 7.71 -1.33 -11.02
CA LYS A 10 6.37 -1.38 -11.62
C LYS A 10 5.68 -0.03 -11.53
N VAL A 11 5.76 0.64 -10.38
CA VAL A 11 5.18 1.98 -10.19
C VAL A 11 5.84 2.98 -11.14
N LYS A 12 7.18 3.00 -11.19
CA LYS A 12 7.92 3.89 -12.11
C LYS A 12 7.56 3.62 -13.58
N ALA A 13 7.43 2.35 -13.97
CA ALA A 13 7.03 1.99 -15.33
C ALA A 13 5.62 2.48 -15.67
N MET A 14 4.66 2.32 -14.77
CA MET A 14 3.28 2.79 -14.94
C MET A 14 3.18 4.32 -15.05
N VAL A 15 3.89 5.03 -14.18
CA VAL A 15 3.92 6.50 -14.21
C VAL A 15 4.59 7.01 -15.49
N LYS A 16 5.69 6.39 -15.91
CA LYS A 16 6.38 6.73 -17.17
C LYS A 16 5.54 6.41 -18.40
N ALA A 17 4.83 5.28 -18.42
CA ALA A 17 3.91 4.92 -19.51
C ALA A 17 2.78 5.95 -19.68
N SER A 18 2.40 6.61 -18.59
CA SER A 18 1.41 7.69 -18.58
C SER A 18 1.99 9.06 -18.94
N GLY A 19 3.27 9.15 -19.31
CA GLY A 19 3.94 10.40 -19.69
C GLY A 19 4.49 11.23 -18.51
N PHE A 20 4.41 10.71 -17.29
CA PHE A 20 4.83 11.41 -16.07
C PHE A 20 6.15 10.87 -15.51
N ARG A 21 6.67 11.53 -14.46
CA ARG A 21 7.84 11.11 -13.70
C ARG A 21 7.48 11.04 -12.21
N THR A 22 8.00 10.04 -11.51
CA THR A 22 7.90 9.94 -10.05
C THR A 22 8.99 10.77 -9.36
N GLY A 23 8.58 11.60 -8.39
CA GLY A 23 9.47 12.19 -7.40
C GLY A 23 10.09 11.14 -6.46
N GLY A 24 11.17 11.48 -5.78
CA GLY A 24 11.84 10.58 -4.85
C GLY A 24 10.97 10.23 -3.63
N ASP A 25 10.24 11.23 -3.14
CA ASP A 25 9.29 11.18 -2.02
C ASP A 25 7.98 10.44 -2.34
N PHE A 26 7.59 10.40 -3.62
CA PHE A 26 6.35 9.75 -4.04
C PHE A 26 6.27 8.28 -3.65
N LEU A 27 7.37 7.55 -3.78
CA LEU A 27 7.41 6.11 -3.49
C LEU A 27 7.31 5.84 -1.98
N ASP A 28 7.92 6.69 -1.17
CA ASP A 28 7.85 6.62 0.28
C ASP A 28 6.43 6.91 0.77
N ALA A 29 5.81 7.96 0.23
CA ALA A 29 4.43 8.33 0.52
C ALA A 29 3.44 7.23 0.09
N LEU A 30 3.63 6.65 -1.10
CA LEU A 30 2.81 5.55 -1.58
C LEU A 30 2.94 4.31 -0.69
N SER A 31 4.18 3.95 -0.32
CA SER A 31 4.43 2.84 0.61
C SER A 31 3.74 3.07 1.96
N SER A 32 3.86 4.28 2.51
CA SER A 32 3.20 4.68 3.75
C SER A 32 1.68 4.54 3.65
N ARG A 33 1.09 4.94 2.52
CA ARG A 33 -0.35 4.80 2.29
C ARG A 33 -0.80 3.34 2.24
N VAL A 34 -0.03 2.48 1.56
CA VAL A 34 -0.32 1.04 1.53
C VAL A 34 -0.23 0.45 2.94
N ASN A 35 0.76 0.84 3.74
CA ASN A 35 0.86 0.40 5.12
C ASN A 35 -0.37 0.82 5.95
N GLN A 36 -0.84 2.06 5.80
CA GLN A 36 -2.05 2.54 6.48
C GLN A 36 -3.28 1.70 6.12
N ILE A 37 -3.44 1.35 4.85
CA ILE A 37 -4.54 0.49 4.38
C ILE A 37 -4.46 -0.89 5.04
N VAL A 38 -3.27 -1.50 5.05
CA VAL A 38 -3.06 -2.82 5.68
C VAL A 38 -3.35 -2.76 7.18
N GLN A 39 -2.89 -1.74 7.90
CA GLN A 39 -3.16 -1.58 9.33
C GLN A 39 -4.65 -1.40 9.61
N ALA A 40 -5.34 -0.57 8.82
CA ALA A 40 -6.78 -0.37 8.96
C ALA A 40 -7.56 -1.67 8.74
N ALA A 41 -7.18 -2.47 7.74
CA ALA A 41 -7.78 -3.76 7.46
C ALA A 41 -7.55 -4.76 8.62
N ILE A 42 -6.34 -4.77 9.21
CA ILE A 42 -6.05 -5.59 10.39
C ILE A 42 -6.92 -5.16 11.57
N GLU A 43 -7.02 -3.85 11.84
CA GLU A 43 -7.84 -3.33 12.93
C GLU A 43 -9.32 -3.66 12.76
N LYS A 44 -9.84 -3.51 11.54
CA LYS A 44 -11.22 -3.88 11.20
C LYS A 44 -11.51 -5.35 11.53
N VAL A 45 -10.70 -6.26 11.00
CA VAL A 45 -10.86 -7.72 11.22
C VAL A 45 -10.70 -8.08 12.69
N LYS A 46 -9.75 -7.44 13.38
CA LYS A 46 -9.53 -7.63 14.83
C LYS A 46 -10.77 -7.22 15.64
N ASN A 47 -11.43 -6.14 15.25
CA ASN A 47 -12.63 -5.61 15.93
C ASN A 47 -13.89 -6.43 15.61
N GLU A 48 -13.99 -7.00 14.40
CA GLU A 48 -15.10 -7.88 14.00
C GLU A 48 -15.00 -9.30 14.60
N GLY A 49 -13.88 -9.64 15.26
CA GLY A 49 -13.80 -10.66 16.29
C GLY A 49 -13.85 -12.13 15.85
N ALA A 50 -13.98 -12.43 14.55
CA ALA A 50 -14.24 -13.80 14.09
C ALA A 50 -13.14 -14.43 13.20
N LYS A 51 -12.23 -13.64 12.63
CA LYS A 51 -11.33 -14.11 11.56
C LYS A 51 -9.88 -13.70 11.82
N LYS A 52 -8.93 -14.56 11.44
CA LYS A 52 -7.48 -14.25 11.42
C LYS A 52 -6.94 -14.04 10.00
N THR A 53 -7.83 -14.04 9.02
CA THR A 53 -7.53 -13.94 7.59
C THR A 53 -8.20 -12.69 7.07
N LEU A 54 -7.43 -11.81 6.41
CA LEU A 54 -7.94 -10.62 5.76
C LEU A 54 -8.47 -10.99 4.37
N GLY A 55 -9.71 -10.62 4.08
CA GLY A 55 -10.36 -10.73 2.77
C GLY A 55 -10.31 -9.44 1.97
N ALA A 56 -10.83 -9.49 0.75
CA ALA A 56 -10.94 -8.29 -0.10
C ALA A 56 -11.93 -7.27 0.48
N GLU A 57 -12.91 -7.74 1.24
CA GLU A 57 -13.90 -6.94 1.96
C GLU A 57 -13.33 -6.12 3.12
N ASP A 58 -12.08 -6.39 3.53
CA ASP A 58 -11.44 -5.76 4.68
C ASP A 58 -10.50 -4.59 4.32
N LEU A 59 -10.16 -4.44 3.03
CA LEU A 59 -9.31 -3.38 2.50
C LEU A 59 -9.97 -1.99 2.48
#